data_AF-A0A2D4KBE0-F1
#
_entry.id   AF-A0A2D4KBE0-F1
#
_cell.length_a   1.000
_cell.length_b   1.000
_cell.length_c   1.000
_cell.angle_alpha   90.00
_cell.angle_beta   90.00
_cell.angle_gamma   90.00
#
_symmetry.space_group_name_H-M   'P 1'
#
loop_
_entity.id
_entity.type
_entity.pdbx_description
1 polymer ?
#
loop_
_entity_poly.entity_id
_entity_poly.type
_entity_poly.pdbx_seq_one_letter_code
_entity_poly.pdbx_strand_id
1 'polypeptide(L)'
;YDLFRDAATILQEEQTKKPCRKFLQTGHCDFGSNCRFSHMTGVDLEKLNMQVQEERRVREQQQDGTVRPAGTIEEWLEKRAKRPRAAERNSSLPEEELGFQYPPGWPPIQELPPSLRAPPPGGGMIPPGLQWG
;
A
#
# COMPACT_ATOMS: atom_id res chain seq x y z
N TYR A 1 8.62 -10.00 -12.25
CA TYR A 1 7.18 -10.16 -11.99
C TYR A 1 6.95 -11.20 -10.90
N ASP A 2 7.73 -12.29 -10.86
CA ASP A 2 7.55 -13.38 -9.89
C ASP A 2 7.84 -13.05 -8.42
N LEU A 3 8.66 -12.04 -8.16
CA LEU A 3 9.07 -11.65 -6.80
C LEU A 3 7.95 -11.08 -5.92
N PHE A 4 6.80 -10.73 -6.51
CA PHE A 4 5.67 -10.14 -5.80
C PHE A 4 4.47 -11.09 -5.68
N ARG A 5 4.60 -12.33 -6.17
CA ARG A 5 3.53 -13.32 -6.04
C ARG A 5 3.60 -13.94 -4.66
N ASP A 6 2.49 -13.94 -3.95
CA ASP A 6 2.38 -14.60 -2.66
C ASP A 6 2.46 -16.12 -2.81
N ALA A 7 2.91 -16.80 -1.74
CA ALA A 7 3.13 -18.24 -1.76
C ALA A 7 1.84 -19.02 -2.06
N ALA A 8 0.68 -18.51 -1.64
CA ALA A 8 -0.61 -19.15 -1.87
C ALA A 8 -1.03 -19.10 -3.35
N THR A 9 -0.84 -17.95 -4.00
CA THR A 9 -1.05 -17.79 -5.44
C THR A 9 -0.13 -18.71 -6.24
N ILE A 10 1.15 -18.80 -5.88
CA ILE A 10 2.09 -19.70 -6.56
C ILE A 10 1.64 -21.16 -6.42
N LEU A 11 1.23 -21.57 -5.23
CA LEU A 11 0.75 -22.93 -4.97
C LEU A 11 -0.50 -23.28 -5.79
N GLN A 12 -1.44 -22.34 -5.89
CA GLN A 12 -2.67 -22.53 -6.67
C GLN A 12 -2.37 -22.64 -8.17
N GLU A 13 -1.51 -21.79 -8.70
CA GLU A 13 -1.08 -21.86 -10.10
C GLU A 13 -0.36 -23.17 -10.42
N GLU A 14 0.57 -23.60 -9.56
CA GLU A 14 1.34 -24.82 -9.81
C GLU A 14 0.47 -26.08 -9.70
N GLN A 15 -0.50 -26.12 -8.78
CA GLN A 15 -1.46 -27.23 -8.69
C GLN A 15 -2.42 -27.33 -9.87
N THR A 16 -2.78 -26.20 -10.48
CA THR A 16 -3.67 -26.18 -11.66
C THR A 16 -2.93 -26.51 -12.95
N LYS A 17 -1.60 -26.31 -12.99
CA LYS A 17 -0.75 -26.70 -14.11
C LYS A 17 -0.53 -28.21 -14.10
N LYS A 18 -0.56 -28.82 -15.30
CA LYS A 18 -0.16 -30.22 -15.45
C LYS A 18 1.36 -30.35 -15.24
N PRO A 19 1.85 -31.45 -14.64
CA PRO A 19 3.28 -31.66 -14.43
C PRO A 19 4.03 -31.82 -15.77
N CYS A 20 5.21 -31.23 -15.87
CA CYS A 20 6.07 -31.32 -17.04
C CYS A 20 6.74 -32.70 -17.11
N ARG A 21 6.27 -33.57 -18.01
CA ARG A 21 6.82 -34.93 -18.18
C ARG A 21 8.31 -34.93 -18.49
N LYS A 22 8.78 -34.02 -19.35
CA LYS A 22 10.20 -33.95 -19.75
C LYS A 22 11.09 -33.58 -18.57
N PHE A 23 10.73 -32.54 -17.83
CA PHE A 23 11.47 -32.11 -16.65
C PHE A 23 11.48 -33.18 -15.56
N LEU A 24 10.32 -33.78 -15.24
CA LEU A 24 10.24 -34.81 -14.21
C LEU A 24 10.99 -36.10 -14.57
N GLN A 25 11.10 -36.42 -15.86
CA GLN A 25 11.73 -37.67 -16.30
C GLN A 25 13.24 -37.50 -16.56
N THR A 26 13.68 -36.33 -17.03
CA THR A 26 15.08 -36.10 -17.44
C THR A 26 15.82 -35.07 -16.59
N GLY A 27 15.13 -34.35 -15.71
CA GLY A 27 15.66 -33.22 -14.95
C GLY A 27 15.89 -31.96 -15.78
N HIS A 28 15.62 -32.01 -17.08
CA HIS A 28 15.83 -30.88 -18.00
C HIS A 28 14.58 -30.63 -18.85
N CYS A 29 14.32 -29.37 -19.16
CA CYS A 29 13.22 -28.94 -20.01
C CYS A 29 13.71 -27.82 -20.92
N ASP A 30 13.54 -27.99 -22.23
CA ASP A 30 14.03 -27.04 -23.25
C ASP A 30 13.35 -25.67 -23.13
N PHE A 31 12.17 -25.60 -22.52
CA PHE A 31 11.42 -24.36 -22.30
C PHE A 31 11.86 -23.57 -21.05
N GLY A 32 12.72 -24.15 -20.20
CA GLY A 32 13.24 -23.49 -19.00
C GLY A 32 12.12 -22.92 -18.10
N SER A 33 12.25 -21.65 -17.72
CA SER A 33 11.28 -20.93 -16.89
C SER A 33 9.97 -20.57 -17.60
N ASN A 34 9.94 -20.60 -18.93
CA ASN A 34 8.75 -20.30 -19.72
C ASN A 34 7.91 -21.56 -20.02
N CYS A 35 8.21 -22.69 -19.36
CA CYS A 35 7.42 -23.90 -19.53
C CYS A 35 5.97 -23.67 -19.06
N ARG A 36 5.01 -24.08 -19.90
CA ARG A 36 3.58 -23.97 -19.59
C ARG A 36 3.09 -25.06 -18.62
N PHE A 37 3.97 -25.99 -18.25
CA PHE A 37 3.72 -27.11 -17.35
C PHE A 37 4.53 -26.91 -16.06
N SER A 38 4.03 -27.44 -14.95
CA SER A 38 4.71 -27.31 -13.66
C SER A 38 6.01 -28.11 -13.65
N HIS A 39 7.08 -27.47 -13.17
CA HIS A 39 8.37 -28.13 -12.89
C HIS A 39 8.48 -28.56 -11.42
N MET A 40 7.46 -28.32 -10.60
CA MET A 40 7.46 -28.72 -9.20
C MET A 40 7.22 -30.23 -9.08
N THR A 41 8.02 -30.86 -8.23
CA THR A 41 7.76 -32.24 -7.79
C THR A 41 6.71 -32.25 -6.69
N GLY A 42 6.20 -33.44 -6.34
CA GLY A 42 5.27 -33.57 -5.21
C GLY A 42 5.87 -33.07 -3.89
N VAL A 43 7.17 -33.24 -3.69
CA VAL A 43 7.89 -32.74 -2.50
C VAL A 43 7.94 -31.22 -2.49
N ASP A 44 8.16 -30.60 -3.65
CA ASP A 44 8.21 -29.13 -3.77
C ASP A 44 6.83 -28.51 -3.49
N LEU A 45 5.76 -29.12 -4.01
CA LEU A 45 4.38 -28.71 -3.75
C LEU A 45 4.03 -28.82 -2.26
N GLU A 46 4.44 -29.90 -1.59
CA GLU A 46 4.21 -30.08 -0.15
C GLU A 46 4.95 -29.01 0.67
N LYS A 47 6.21 -28.74 0.32
CA LYS A 47 6.99 -27.69 0.98
C LYS A 47 6.32 -26.32 0.82
N LEU A 48 5.81 -26.03 -0.37
CA LEU A 48 5.11 -24.78 -0.64
C LEU A 48 3.77 -24.69 0.12
N ASN A 49 3.02 -25.79 0.21
CA ASN A 49 1.81 -25.88 1.04
C ASN A 49 2.10 -25.62 2.52
N MET A 50 3.16 -26.21 3.06
CA MET A 50 3.61 -25.96 4.43
C MET A 50 3.98 -24.48 4.65
N GLN A 51 4.64 -23.84 3.68
CA GLN A 51 4.95 -22.42 3.76
C GLN A 51 3.68 -21.54 3.78
N VAL A 52 2.68 -21.87 2.95
CA VAL A 52 1.38 -21.18 2.94
C VAL A 52 0.66 -21.32 4.27
N GLN A 53 0.67 -22.53 4.85
CA GLN A 53 0.05 -22.78 6.15
C GLN A 53 0.73 -22.01 7.28
N GLU A 54 2.06 -21.99 7.31
CA GLU A 54 2.79 -21.23 8.33
C GLU A 54 2.59 -19.73 8.16
N GLU A 55 2.61 -19.20 6.94
CA GLU A 55 2.31 -17.78 6.68
C GLU A 55 0.91 -17.42 7.17
N ARG A 56 -0.09 -18.28 6.88
CA ARG A 56 -1.46 -18.10 7.38
C ARG A 56 -1.51 -18.12 8.90
N ARG A 57 -0.84 -19.08 9.54
CA ARG A 57 -0.79 -19.22 11.00
C ARG A 57 -0.13 -18.02 11.67
N VAL A 58 0.98 -17.54 11.10
CA VAL A 58 1.68 -16.32 11.54
C VAL A 58 0.79 -15.09 11.37
N ARG A 59 0.02 -15.00 10.28
CA ARG A 59 -0.92 -13.91 10.05
C ARG A 59 -2.15 -13.97 10.97
N GLU A 60 -2.60 -15.17 11.34
CA GLU A 60 -3.68 -15.40 12.31
C GLU A 60 -3.21 -15.09 13.73
N GLN A 61 -2.03 -15.55 14.14
CA GLN A 61 -1.41 -15.22 15.44
C GLN A 61 -1.16 -13.71 15.57
N GLN A 62 -0.73 -13.05 14.50
CA GLN A 62 -0.62 -11.60 14.47
C GLN A 62 -1.98 -10.92 14.55
N GLN A 63 -3.01 -11.44 13.88
CA GLN A 63 -4.39 -10.92 13.98
C GLN A 63 -4.98 -11.08 15.39
N ASP A 64 -4.72 -12.21 16.04
CA ASP A 64 -5.14 -12.49 17.42
C ASP A 64 -4.39 -11.61 18.44
N GLY A 65 -3.10 -11.33 18.20
CA GLY A 65 -2.30 -10.36 18.96
C GLY A 65 -2.49 -8.89 18.55
N THR A 66 -3.19 -8.62 17.43
CA THR A 66 -3.45 -7.29 16.86
C THR A 66 -4.92 -7.16 16.48
N VAL A 67 -5.81 -7.31 17.45
CA VAL A 67 -6.94 -6.37 17.48
C VAL A 67 -6.38 -5.01 17.90
N ARG A 68 -5.49 -4.43 17.08
CA ARG A 68 -5.47 -2.98 16.98
C ARG A 68 -6.75 -2.70 16.20
N PRO A 69 -7.79 -2.09 16.80
CA PRO A 69 -8.90 -1.61 16.00
C PRO A 69 -8.29 -0.82 14.85
N ALA A 70 -8.84 -0.92 13.64
CA ALA A 70 -8.44 -0.03 12.56
C ALA A 70 -8.51 1.38 13.14
N GLY A 71 -7.34 1.94 13.50
CA GLY A 71 -7.30 3.11 14.37
C GLY A 71 -8.11 4.16 13.65
N THR A 72 -9.20 4.61 14.27
CA THR A 72 -10.07 5.58 13.63
C THR A 72 -9.22 6.79 13.25
N ILE A 73 -9.61 7.54 12.23
CA ILE A 73 -8.84 8.69 11.77
C ILE A 73 -8.51 9.62 12.96
N GLU A 74 -9.44 9.72 13.91
CA GLU A 74 -9.34 10.40 15.19
C GLU A 74 -8.14 9.91 16.03
N GLU A 75 -7.96 8.60 16.19
CA GLU A 75 -6.86 8.02 16.97
C GLU A 75 -5.50 8.38 16.33
N TRP A 76 -5.41 8.35 15.00
CA TRP A 76 -4.22 8.76 14.28
C TRP A 76 -3.94 10.27 14.43
N LEU A 77 -4.98 11.10 14.33
CA LEU A 77 -4.88 12.55 14.49
C LEU A 77 -4.39 12.92 15.89
N GLU A 78 -4.93 12.29 16.93
CA GLU A 78 -4.49 12.49 18.31
C GLU A 78 -3.04 12.07 18.52
N LYS A 79 -2.63 10.92 17.99
CA LYS A 79 -1.26 10.41 18.11
C LYS A 79 -0.25 11.30 17.41
N ARG A 80 -0.66 11.92 16.30
CA ARG A 80 0.11 12.92 15.58
C ARG A 80 0.19 14.25 16.35
N ALA A 81 -0.89 14.69 16.97
CA ALA A 81 -0.90 15.90 17.80
C ALA A 81 -0.05 15.77 19.06
N LYS A 82 -0.01 14.56 19.65
CA LYS A 82 0.76 14.21 20.86
C LYS A 82 2.26 13.98 20.58
N ARG A 83 2.71 13.93 19.31
CA ARG A 83 4.15 13.92 18.99
C ARG A 83 4.72 15.28 19.38
N PRO A 84 5.71 15.35 20.31
CA PRO A 84 6.35 16.62 20.61
C PRO A 84 6.95 17.16 19.31
N ARG A 85 6.64 18.42 19.00
CA ARG A 85 7.24 19.11 17.87
C ARG A 85 8.74 19.18 18.14
N ALA A 86 9.52 18.29 17.52
CA ALA A 86 10.99 18.36 17.52
C ALA A 86 11.50 19.52 16.63
N ALA A 87 10.83 20.67 16.72
CA ALA A 87 11.15 21.92 16.05
C ALA A 87 10.51 23.10 16.80
N GLU A 88 10.49 23.07 18.13
CA GLU A 88 10.45 24.33 18.90
C GLU A 88 11.87 24.86 19.05
N ARG A 89 12.48 25.25 17.92
CA ARG A 89 13.48 26.32 17.97
C ARG A 89 12.71 27.62 17.90
N ASN A 90 12.43 28.16 19.08
CA ASN A 90 12.12 29.54 19.41
C ASN A 90 11.76 30.46 18.22
N SER A 91 10.46 30.67 18.00
CA SER A 91 9.99 31.94 17.48
C SER A 91 8.60 32.20 18.04
N SER A 92 8.55 32.91 19.16
CA SER A 92 7.36 33.67 19.55
C SER A 92 7.07 34.67 18.44
N LEU A 93 6.13 34.36 17.54
CA LEU A 93 5.57 35.31 16.59
C LEU A 93 4.08 35.45 16.89
N PRO A 94 3.55 36.70 16.97
CA PRO A 94 2.15 36.94 17.29
C PRO A 94 1.21 36.30 16.27
N GLU A 95 0.03 35.88 16.74
CA GLU A 95 -1.14 35.59 15.92
C GLU A 95 -1.48 36.80 15.04
N GLU A 96 -0.87 36.90 13.87
CA GLU A 96 -1.31 37.74 12.76
C GLU A 96 -1.49 36.80 11.57
N GLU A 97 -2.66 36.90 10.94
CA GLU A 97 -3.12 36.08 9.84
C GLU A 97 -2.01 35.62 8.90
N LEU A 98 -1.62 34.34 9.00
CA LEU A 98 -0.80 33.71 7.97
C LEU A 98 -1.67 33.40 6.75
N GLY A 99 -2.02 34.46 6.02
CA GLY A 99 -2.57 34.37 4.69
C GLY A 99 -1.62 33.55 3.81
N PHE A 100 -2.16 32.56 3.12
CA PHE A 100 -1.40 31.80 2.14
C PHE A 100 -0.80 32.75 1.10
N GLN A 101 0.53 32.79 0.99
CA GLN A 101 1.23 33.62 0.02
C GLN A 101 1.82 32.76 -1.09
N TYR A 102 1.52 33.11 -2.34
CA TYR A 102 2.03 32.40 -3.51
C TYR A 102 3.54 32.61 -3.69
N PRO A 103 4.28 31.59 -4.16
CA PRO A 103 5.71 31.73 -4.43
C PRO A 103 5.99 32.85 -5.46
N PRO A 104 7.15 33.52 -5.35
CA PRO A 104 7.55 34.55 -6.31
C PRO A 104 7.70 33.97 -7.73
N GLY A 105 7.18 34.68 -8.73
CA GLY A 105 7.15 34.24 -10.13
C GLY A 105 5.86 33.56 -10.58
N TRP A 106 4.86 33.45 -9.70
CA TRP A 106 3.51 33.01 -10.08
C TRP A 106 2.75 34.10 -10.84
N PRO A 107 1.92 33.74 -11.83
CA PRO A 107 1.05 34.69 -12.50
C PRO A 107 0.00 35.26 -11.52
N PRO A 108 -0.59 36.43 -11.82
CA PRO A 108 -1.61 37.04 -10.97
C PRO A 108 -2.74 36.04 -10.63
N ILE A 109 -3.26 36.08 -9.40
CA ILE A 109 -4.26 35.11 -8.90
C ILE A 109 -5.49 35.02 -9.82
N GLN A 110 -5.84 36.12 -10.48
CA GLN A 110 -6.95 36.22 -11.42
C GLN A 110 -6.79 35.34 -12.67
N GLU A 111 -5.55 34.99 -13.02
CA GLU A 111 -5.22 34.15 -14.18
C GLU A 111 -4.94 32.68 -13.83
N LEU A 112 -4.92 32.34 -12.54
CA LEU A 112 -4.79 30.95 -12.12
C LEU A 112 -6.09 30.19 -12.39
N PRO A 113 -6.05 28.93 -12.87
CA PRO A 113 -7.24 28.09 -12.93
C PRO A 113 -7.81 27.87 -11.53
N PRO A 114 -9.14 27.66 -11.37
CA PRO A 114 -9.79 27.52 -10.07
C PRO A 114 -9.14 26.49 -9.13
N SER A 115 -8.60 25.40 -9.69
CA SER A 115 -7.89 24.34 -8.95
C SER A 115 -6.57 24.79 -8.31
N LEU A 116 -5.99 25.92 -8.74
CA LEU A 116 -4.73 26.50 -8.22
C LEU A 116 -4.96 27.75 -7.36
N ARG A 117 -6.22 28.15 -7.15
CA ARG A 117 -6.58 29.27 -6.28
C ARG A 117 -6.68 28.77 -4.84
N ALA A 118 -6.10 29.49 -3.90
CA ALA A 118 -6.23 29.20 -2.48
C ALA A 118 -7.71 29.37 -2.09
N PRO A 119 -8.26 28.45 -1.28
CA PRO A 119 -9.61 28.63 -0.77
C PRO A 119 -9.66 29.91 0.07
N PRO A 120 -10.75 30.70 -0.01
CA PRO A 120 -10.87 31.93 0.77
C PRO A 120 -10.83 31.63 2.27
N PRO A 121 -10.32 32.56 3.11
CA PRO A 121 -10.36 32.42 4.55
C PRO A 121 -11.83 32.35 4.98
N GLY A 122 -12.24 31.17 5.47
CA GLY A 122 -13.65 30.82 5.71
C GLY A 122 -14.08 29.46 5.14
N GLY A 123 -13.24 28.84 4.30
CA GLY A 123 -13.51 27.53 3.71
C GLY A 123 -14.44 27.62 2.51
N GLY A 124 -14.04 27.06 1.38
CA GLY A 124 -14.91 26.96 0.22
C GLY A 124 -16.16 26.17 0.58
N MET A 125 -17.34 26.75 0.31
CA MET A 125 -18.62 26.09 0.53
C MET A 125 -18.65 24.83 -0.33
N ILE A 126 -18.44 23.65 0.27
CA ILE A 126 -18.71 22.39 -0.43
C ILE A 126 -20.23 22.31 -0.56
N PRO A 127 -20.80 22.35 -1.77
CA PRO A 127 -22.24 22.26 -1.92
C PRO A 127 -22.74 20.94 -1.34
N PRO A 128 -23.86 20.93 -0.58
CA PRO A 128 -24.42 19.70 -0.06
C PRO A 128 -24.82 18.81 -1.24
N GLY A 129 -24.09 17.69 -1.42
CA GLY A 129 -24.29 16.75 -2.54
C GLY A 129 -23.07 16.48 -3.42
N LEU A 130 -21.89 17.04 -3.12
CA LEU A 130 -20.67 16.72 -3.87
C LEU A 130 -20.18 15.29 -3.54
N GLN A 131 -20.56 14.31 -4.37
CA GLN A 131 -19.99 12.97 -4.34
C GLN A 131 -18.73 12.92 -5.20
N TRP A 132 -17.62 12.48 -4.63
CA TRP A 132 -16.47 12.04 -5.41
C TRP A 132 -16.80 10.64 -5.93
N GLY A 133 -16.92 10.51 -7.26
CA GLY A 133 -17.27 9.26 -7.93
C GLY A 133 -16.15 8.22 -7.89
#